data_AF-A0A166RZY6-F1
#
_entry.id   AF-A0A166RZY6-F1
#
_cell.length_a   1.000
_cell.length_b   1.000
_cell.length_c   1.000
_cell.angle_alpha   90.00
_cell.angle_beta   90.00
_cell.angle_gamma   90.00
#
_symmetry.space_group_name_H-M   'P 1'
#
loop_
_entity.id
_entity.type
_entity.pdbx_description
1 polymer ?
#
loop_
_entity_poly.entity_id
_entity_poly.type
_entity_poly.pdbx_seq_one_letter_code
_entity_poly.pdbx_strand_id
1 'polypeptide(L)'
;MPASKSKPQLPRNFIDSINAEYKYRKVCLPLLPVFHDTRMRILGSLKSPDEFMSSFEINTEDPLPDCTYLHHAACFGDIILTCEMIRMGARIDTPNGEGVTALYGALSKLEIYTKHLAKKPSAGLEATCRRVAKVAMILIEHHADVNLVLDGWTLLNFACMVPHWEIIEMLLQYGADPFPPSFGIPPIANLDDAGAQRFMHLVRKYAQKPLVKPLLPCPCFSGLPLVECHAKTDKPYPGHHVCICSSEKRFEHCCEPRRLGVYEEWDDASQRIKIHMASSPSCDPAEEDRDHPLYSAKKEITKKFRFKDAQCGTVDMLRYLNCWSKESPVDGSQEWRIQMITVLYKFSFLWIDTDPAFKYAMGRAEFIPWPTGKQRSKIFCQARQTTWNALVDD
;
A
#
# COMPACT_ATOMS: atom_id res chain seq x y z
N MET A 1 -7.61 -28.77 -2.97
CA MET A 1 -6.53 -27.97 -2.33
C MET A 1 -7.15 -27.22 -1.17
N PRO A 2 -6.57 -27.20 0.04
CA PRO A 2 -7.16 -26.44 1.12
C PRO A 2 -7.15 -24.97 0.72
N ALA A 3 -8.34 -24.35 0.71
CA ALA A 3 -8.52 -22.97 0.30
C ALA A 3 -7.47 -22.10 0.99
N SER A 4 -6.56 -21.52 0.20
CA SER A 4 -5.67 -20.46 0.65
C SER A 4 -6.59 -19.42 1.31
N LYS A 5 -6.57 -19.36 2.64
CA LYS A 5 -7.30 -18.33 3.39
C LYS A 5 -6.66 -17.02 2.96
N SER A 6 -7.29 -16.34 2.00
CA SER A 6 -6.88 -15.03 1.50
C SER A 6 -6.59 -14.14 2.70
N LYS A 7 -5.35 -13.68 2.83
CA LYS A 7 -4.92 -12.83 3.95
C LYS A 7 -4.84 -11.40 3.44
N PRO A 8 -5.62 -10.47 4.03
CA PRO A 8 -5.50 -9.07 3.71
C PRO A 8 -4.07 -8.59 3.99
N GLN A 9 -3.59 -7.63 3.19
CA GLN A 9 -2.33 -6.94 3.45
C GLN A 9 -2.50 -5.95 4.60
N LEU A 10 -2.91 -6.40 5.78
CA LEU A 10 -3.13 -5.55 6.94
C LEU A 10 -2.54 -6.22 8.19
N PRO A 11 -2.12 -5.43 9.20
CA PRO A 11 -1.65 -5.98 10.47
C PRO A 11 -2.70 -6.89 11.12
N ARG A 12 -2.30 -8.06 11.62
CA ARG A 12 -3.24 -9.04 12.21
C ARG A 12 -4.02 -8.45 13.38
N ASN A 13 -3.33 -7.76 14.29
CA ASN A 13 -3.94 -7.12 15.47
C ASN A 13 -5.03 -6.12 15.08
N PHE A 14 -4.85 -5.41 13.96
CA PHE A 14 -5.83 -4.46 13.43
C PHE A 14 -7.07 -5.19 12.91
N ILE A 15 -6.89 -6.26 12.13
CA ILE A 15 -7.99 -7.11 11.67
C ILE A 15 -8.77 -7.69 12.87
N ASP A 16 -8.07 -8.22 13.87
CA ASP A 16 -8.68 -8.82 15.05
C ASP A 16 -9.50 -7.81 15.86
N SER A 17 -9.01 -6.57 15.98
CA SER A 17 -9.74 -5.46 16.61
C SER A 17 -11.03 -5.13 15.86
N ILE A 18 -10.99 -5.03 14.52
CA ILE A 18 -12.20 -4.78 13.70
C ILE A 18 -13.22 -5.90 13.89
N ASN A 19 -12.76 -7.15 13.93
CA ASN A 19 -13.65 -8.30 14.05
C ASN A 19 -14.37 -8.36 15.39
N ALA A 20 -13.66 -7.98 16.46
CA ALA A 20 -14.22 -7.90 17.80
C ALA A 20 -15.33 -6.84 17.88
N GLU A 21 -15.13 -5.68 17.25
CA GLU A 21 -16.01 -4.51 17.40
C GLU A 21 -17.22 -4.50 16.45
N TYR A 22 -17.04 -4.95 15.20
CA TYR A 22 -18.05 -4.76 14.15
C TYR A 22 -18.78 -6.04 13.71
N LYS A 23 -18.29 -7.23 14.11
CA LYS A 23 -18.71 -8.57 13.61
C LYS A 23 -18.71 -8.66 12.07
N TYR A 24 -18.15 -9.75 11.53
CA TYR A 24 -18.06 -9.92 10.09
C TYR A 24 -19.42 -9.81 9.38
N ARG A 25 -19.44 -9.08 8.25
CA ARG A 25 -20.44 -9.31 7.21
C ARG A 25 -20.31 -10.76 6.75
N LYS A 26 -21.43 -11.42 6.41
CA LYS A 26 -21.42 -12.80 5.88
C LYS A 26 -20.48 -12.97 4.68
N VAL A 27 -20.24 -11.89 3.92
CA VAL A 27 -19.32 -11.84 2.78
C VAL A 27 -18.42 -10.61 2.93
N CYS A 28 -17.12 -10.83 3.14
CA CYS A 28 -16.06 -9.82 3.18
C CYS A 28 -15.09 -10.12 2.03
N LEU A 29 -15.02 -9.23 1.04
CA LEU A 29 -14.34 -9.48 -0.23
C LEU A 29 -12.85 -9.85 -0.06
N PRO A 30 -12.06 -9.12 0.73
CA PRO A 30 -10.66 -9.45 1.01
C PRO A 30 -10.41 -10.88 1.47
N LEU A 31 -11.39 -11.50 2.12
CA LEU A 31 -11.28 -12.84 2.68
C LEU A 31 -11.74 -13.92 1.71
N LEU A 32 -12.35 -13.55 0.59
CA LEU A 32 -12.77 -14.50 -0.43
C LEU A 32 -11.58 -14.95 -1.29
N PRO A 33 -11.53 -16.23 -1.69
CA PRO A 33 -10.50 -16.71 -2.63
C PRO A 33 -10.51 -15.96 -3.96
N VAL A 34 -11.68 -15.57 -4.48
CA VAL A 34 -11.82 -14.85 -5.76
C VAL A 34 -11.15 -13.47 -5.75
N PHE A 35 -10.98 -12.87 -4.57
CA PHE A 35 -10.28 -11.59 -4.44
C PHE A 35 -8.76 -11.76 -4.38
N HIS A 36 -8.27 -12.98 -4.15
CA HIS A 36 -6.84 -13.27 -4.12
C HIS A 36 -6.16 -12.91 -5.44
N ASP A 37 -6.71 -13.35 -6.56
CA ASP A 37 -6.13 -13.10 -7.89
C ASP A 37 -6.07 -11.61 -8.22
N THR A 38 -7.10 -10.87 -7.84
CA THR A 38 -7.15 -9.41 -7.96
C THR A 38 -6.07 -8.73 -7.14
N ARG A 39 -5.91 -9.14 -5.87
CA ARG A 39 -4.82 -8.65 -5.02
C ARG A 39 -3.46 -8.92 -5.65
N MET A 40 -3.24 -10.12 -6.19
CA MET A 40 -1.97 -10.47 -6.83
C MET A 40 -1.71 -9.64 -8.09
N ARG A 41 -2.75 -9.33 -8.89
CA ARG A 41 -2.64 -8.43 -10.05
C ARG A 41 -2.27 -7.01 -9.64
N ILE A 42 -2.94 -6.46 -8.62
CA ILE A 42 -2.65 -5.12 -8.09
C ILE A 42 -1.19 -5.07 -7.62
N LEU A 43 -0.78 -5.98 -6.74
CA LEU A 43 0.58 -6.02 -6.20
C LEU A 43 1.66 -6.28 -7.26
N GLY A 44 1.38 -7.12 -8.25
CA GLY A 44 2.34 -7.47 -9.29
C GLY A 44 2.55 -6.38 -10.35
N SER A 45 1.54 -5.52 -10.55
CA SER A 45 1.62 -4.43 -11.53
C SER A 45 2.28 -3.15 -11.01
N LEU A 46 2.33 -2.97 -9.68
CA LEU A 46 2.72 -1.73 -9.00
C LEU A 46 1.91 -0.48 -9.44
N LYS A 47 0.75 -0.69 -10.09
CA LYS A 47 -0.18 0.35 -10.54
C LYS A 47 -1.23 0.66 -9.46
N SER A 48 -1.98 1.75 -9.64
CA SER A 48 -3.07 2.06 -8.71
C SER A 48 -4.13 0.94 -8.75
N PRO A 49 -4.71 0.54 -7.60
CA PRO A 49 -5.89 -0.32 -7.57
C PRO A 49 -7.03 0.19 -8.47
N ASP A 50 -7.11 1.52 -8.65
CA ASP A 50 -8.12 2.18 -9.47
C ASP A 50 -7.98 1.89 -10.97
N GLU A 51 -6.81 1.46 -11.47
CA GLU A 51 -6.63 1.11 -12.89
C GLU A 51 -7.21 -0.27 -13.24
N PHE A 52 -7.56 -1.08 -12.23
CA PHE A 52 -8.07 -2.44 -12.42
C PHE A 52 -9.59 -2.50 -12.53
N MET A 53 -10.23 -1.40 -12.99
CA MET A 53 -11.69 -1.21 -12.99
C MET A 53 -12.44 -2.41 -13.60
N SER A 54 -13.01 -3.17 -12.67
CA SER A 54 -14.24 -3.96 -12.77
C SER A 54 -14.48 -4.80 -14.04
N SER A 55 -13.78 -5.94 -14.14
CA SER A 55 -14.45 -7.20 -14.54
C SER A 55 -15.12 -7.89 -13.33
N PHE A 56 -15.37 -7.14 -12.25
CA PHE A 56 -15.89 -7.66 -10.99
C PHE A 56 -17.41 -7.62 -11.06
N GLU A 57 -17.99 -8.64 -11.70
CA GLU A 57 -19.43 -8.94 -11.65
C GLU A 57 -19.83 -9.31 -10.22
N ILE A 58 -19.91 -8.33 -9.33
CA ILE A 58 -20.67 -8.51 -8.11
C ILE A 58 -22.11 -8.36 -8.54
N ASN A 59 -22.86 -9.45 -8.41
CA ASN A 59 -24.28 -9.54 -8.71
C ASN A 59 -25.06 -8.68 -7.68
N THR A 60 -24.89 -7.36 -7.77
CA THR A 60 -25.67 -6.38 -7.02
C THR A 60 -26.87 -6.01 -7.87
N GLU A 61 -28.04 -5.92 -7.23
CA GLU A 61 -29.31 -5.60 -7.90
C GLU A 61 -29.25 -4.27 -8.67
N ASP A 62 -28.35 -3.35 -8.30
CA ASP A 62 -28.00 -2.12 -9.03
C ASP A 62 -26.48 -2.05 -9.26
N PRO A 63 -25.95 -2.40 -10.45
CA PRO A 63 -24.53 -2.19 -10.76
C PRO A 63 -24.26 -0.69 -10.94
N LEU A 64 -23.44 -0.12 -10.06
CA LEU A 64 -22.96 1.26 -10.23
C LEU A 64 -21.94 1.29 -11.38
N PRO A 65 -22.15 2.11 -12.43
CA PRO A 65 -21.21 2.20 -13.54
C PRO A 65 -19.87 2.80 -13.07
N ASP A 66 -18.76 2.27 -13.60
CA ASP A 66 -17.37 2.74 -13.35
C ASP A 66 -16.98 2.93 -11.87
N CYS A 67 -17.34 1.98 -11.00
CA CYS A 67 -16.98 2.05 -9.57
C CYS A 67 -15.64 1.39 -9.22
N THR A 68 -14.85 2.10 -8.40
CA THR A 68 -13.63 1.54 -7.78
C THR A 68 -13.96 0.60 -6.61
N TYR A 69 -12.96 -0.17 -6.15
CA TYR A 69 -13.12 -1.02 -4.96
C TYR A 69 -13.49 -0.23 -3.70
N LEU A 70 -13.05 1.03 -3.58
CA LEU A 70 -13.42 1.90 -2.47
C LEU A 70 -14.91 2.27 -2.47
N HIS A 71 -15.52 2.52 -3.65
CA HIS A 71 -16.96 2.74 -3.75
C HIS A 71 -17.75 1.53 -3.26
N HIS A 72 -17.35 0.33 -3.68
CA HIS A 72 -17.98 -0.89 -3.22
C HIS A 72 -17.83 -1.06 -1.70
N ALA A 73 -16.61 -0.88 -1.18
CA ALA A 73 -16.33 -0.99 0.25
C ALA A 73 -17.17 0.00 1.09
N ALA A 74 -17.27 1.24 0.62
CA ALA A 74 -18.08 2.32 1.21
C ALA A 74 -19.57 1.98 1.25
N CYS A 75 -20.16 1.61 0.12
CA CYS A 75 -21.59 1.32 0.01
C CYS A 75 -22.04 0.15 0.89
N PHE A 76 -21.19 -0.88 1.06
CA PHE A 76 -21.54 -2.09 1.80
C PHE A 76 -20.96 -2.16 3.23
N GLY A 77 -20.17 -1.17 3.64
CA GLY A 77 -19.51 -1.14 4.94
C GLY A 77 -18.49 -2.28 5.09
N ASP A 78 -17.65 -2.51 4.07
CA ASP A 78 -16.53 -3.44 4.14
C ASP A 78 -15.27 -2.70 4.63
N ILE A 79 -15.09 -2.69 5.95
CA ILE A 79 -13.99 -2.00 6.63
C ILE A 79 -12.63 -2.58 6.20
N ILE A 80 -12.53 -3.90 6.09
CA ILE A 80 -11.26 -4.56 5.74
C ILE A 80 -10.90 -4.24 4.29
N LEU A 81 -11.88 -4.25 3.37
CA LEU A 81 -11.63 -3.88 1.98
C LEU A 81 -11.20 -2.42 1.87
N THR A 82 -11.87 -1.52 2.60
CA THR A 82 -11.51 -0.10 2.64
C THR A 82 -10.06 0.09 3.04
N CYS A 83 -9.66 -0.48 4.19
CA CYS A 83 -8.29 -0.35 4.68
C CYS A 83 -7.27 -1.01 3.76
N GLU A 84 -7.58 -2.18 3.21
CA GLU A 84 -6.66 -2.86 2.28
C GLU A 84 -6.48 -2.06 0.98
N MET A 85 -7.53 -1.45 0.44
CA MET A 85 -7.43 -0.58 -0.74
C MET A 85 -6.61 0.68 -0.46
N ILE A 86 -6.84 1.33 0.69
CA ILE A 86 -6.05 2.50 1.12
C ILE A 86 -4.58 2.13 1.25
N ARG A 87 -4.25 0.98 1.86
CA ARG A 87 -2.87 0.51 1.97
C ARG A 87 -2.23 0.29 0.60
N MET A 88 -2.96 -0.34 -0.33
CA MET A 88 -2.47 -0.61 -1.67
C MET A 88 -2.43 0.63 -2.58
N GLY A 89 -2.80 1.80 -2.05
CA GLY A 89 -2.67 3.08 -2.76
C GLY A 89 -3.84 3.44 -3.65
N ALA A 90 -5.05 2.98 -3.31
CA ALA A 90 -6.27 3.49 -3.93
C ALA A 90 -6.45 4.98 -3.58
N ARG A 91 -6.81 5.79 -4.56
CA ARG A 91 -7.06 7.22 -4.34
C ARG A 91 -8.41 7.42 -3.66
N ILE A 92 -8.42 8.22 -2.59
CA ILE A 92 -9.58 8.42 -1.72
C ILE A 92 -10.75 9.11 -2.47
N ASP A 93 -10.43 10.14 -3.25
CA ASP A 93 -11.43 11.00 -3.91
C ASP A 93 -11.62 10.71 -5.40
N THR A 94 -11.26 9.51 -5.88
CA THR A 94 -11.56 9.13 -7.28
C THR A 94 -13.07 9.13 -7.48
N PRO A 95 -13.61 9.95 -8.40
CA PRO A 95 -15.03 9.88 -8.74
C PRO A 95 -15.30 8.67 -9.65
N ASN A 96 -16.47 8.06 -9.51
CA ASN A 96 -16.99 7.12 -10.50
C ASN A 96 -17.51 7.86 -11.76
N GLY A 97 -18.09 7.13 -12.71
CA GLY A 97 -18.65 7.72 -13.94
C GLY A 97 -19.78 8.74 -13.72
N GLU A 98 -20.37 8.78 -12.53
CA GLU A 98 -21.44 9.72 -12.13
C GLU A 98 -20.90 10.91 -11.30
N GLY A 99 -19.59 10.98 -11.06
CA GLY A 99 -18.99 12.01 -10.20
C GLY A 99 -19.07 11.72 -8.70
N VAL A 100 -19.60 10.54 -8.31
CA VAL A 100 -19.73 10.12 -6.91
C VAL A 100 -18.37 9.66 -6.40
N THR A 101 -17.96 10.11 -5.20
CA THR A 101 -16.80 9.57 -4.48
C THR A 101 -17.20 8.49 -3.47
N ALA A 102 -16.23 7.73 -2.97
CA ALA A 102 -16.49 6.68 -1.98
C ALA A 102 -17.16 7.24 -0.70
N LEU A 103 -16.73 8.41 -0.20
CA LEU A 103 -17.32 9.02 0.99
C LEU A 103 -18.78 9.43 0.75
N TYR A 104 -19.08 10.02 -0.41
CA TYR A 104 -20.45 10.34 -0.80
C TYR A 104 -21.33 9.09 -0.84
N GLY A 105 -20.86 8.02 -1.49
CA GLY A 105 -21.58 6.74 -1.56
C GLY A 105 -21.85 6.14 -0.17
N ALA A 106 -20.88 6.21 0.76
CA ALA A 106 -21.08 5.76 2.14
C ALA A 106 -22.20 6.53 2.84
N LEU A 107 -22.19 7.87 2.78
CA LEU A 107 -23.18 8.69 3.48
C LEU A 107 -24.58 8.56 2.87
N SER A 108 -24.69 8.51 1.54
CA SER A 108 -25.96 8.26 0.84
C SER A 108 -26.55 6.89 1.23
N LYS A 109 -25.74 5.83 1.25
CA LYS A 109 -26.21 4.50 1.69
C LYS A 109 -26.54 4.47 3.18
N LEU A 110 -25.79 5.17 4.02
CA LEU A 110 -26.08 5.28 5.46
C LEU A 110 -27.46 5.91 5.70
N GLU A 111 -27.80 6.98 4.97
CA GLU A 111 -29.13 7.61 5.02
C GLU A 111 -30.25 6.61 4.63
N ILE A 112 -30.04 5.84 3.55
CA ILE A 112 -31.00 4.83 3.10
C ILE A 112 -31.16 3.72 4.15
N TYR A 113 -30.07 3.17 4.66
CA TYR A 113 -30.11 2.07 5.64
C TYR A 113 -30.75 2.47 6.95
N THR A 114 -30.53 3.69 7.42
CA THR A 114 -31.12 4.21 8.65
C THR A 114 -32.62 4.50 8.49
N LYS A 115 -33.06 5.01 7.34
CA LYS A 115 -34.50 5.09 7.00
C LYS A 115 -35.16 3.72 6.98
N HIS A 116 -34.50 2.72 6.41
CA HIS A 116 -35.00 1.34 6.44
C HIS A 116 -35.04 0.77 7.86
N LEU A 117 -34.03 1.06 8.68
CA LEU A 117 -33.96 0.63 10.07
C LEU A 117 -35.10 1.21 10.90
N ALA A 118 -35.46 2.48 10.68
CA ALA A 118 -36.60 3.13 11.33
C ALA A 118 -37.94 2.47 10.96
N LYS A 119 -38.08 1.97 9.72
CA LYS A 119 -39.28 1.24 9.27
C LYS A 119 -39.32 -0.21 9.76
N LYS A 120 -38.17 -0.89 9.77
CA LYS A 120 -38.05 -2.31 10.14
C LYS A 120 -36.73 -2.54 10.89
N PRO A 121 -36.76 -2.50 12.23
CA PRO A 121 -35.56 -2.71 13.03
C PRO A 121 -35.03 -4.14 12.83
N SER A 122 -33.74 -4.27 12.55
CA SER A 122 -33.06 -5.57 12.49
C SER A 122 -31.61 -5.43 12.92
N ALA A 123 -31.13 -6.36 13.74
CA ALA A 123 -29.76 -6.36 14.23
C ALA A 123 -28.72 -6.41 13.09
N GLY A 124 -29.06 -7.04 11.96
CA GLY A 124 -28.20 -7.10 10.79
C GLY A 124 -28.06 -5.75 10.06
N LEU A 125 -29.15 -4.98 9.98
CA LEU A 125 -29.13 -3.65 9.36
C LEU A 125 -28.45 -2.63 10.27
N GLU A 126 -28.70 -2.69 11.59
CA GLU A 126 -28.00 -1.85 12.58
C GLU A 126 -26.47 -2.06 12.52
N ALA A 127 -26.02 -3.32 12.48
CA ALA A 127 -24.61 -3.63 12.29
C ALA A 127 -24.06 -3.10 10.96
N THR A 128 -24.90 -3.06 9.91
CA THR A 128 -24.51 -2.50 8.60
C THR A 128 -24.35 -0.99 8.66
N CYS A 129 -25.29 -0.26 9.27
CA CYS A 129 -25.15 1.18 9.51
C CYS A 129 -23.87 1.51 10.28
N ARG A 130 -23.58 0.77 11.36
CA ARG A 130 -22.34 0.94 12.14
C ARG A 130 -21.08 0.76 11.29
N ARG A 131 -21.04 -0.25 10.42
CA ARG A 131 -19.88 -0.49 9.55
C ARG A 131 -19.74 0.59 8.46
N VAL A 132 -20.83 1.00 7.84
CA VAL A 132 -20.82 2.07 6.82
C VAL A 132 -20.36 3.40 7.45
N ALA A 133 -20.88 3.73 8.64
CA ALA A 133 -20.42 4.89 9.40
C ALA A 133 -18.91 4.80 9.69
N LYS A 134 -18.41 3.64 10.11
CA LYS A 134 -16.97 3.45 10.35
C LYS A 134 -16.14 3.61 9.06
N VAL A 135 -16.62 3.14 7.91
CA VAL A 135 -15.94 3.37 6.62
C VAL A 135 -15.91 4.86 6.29
N ALA A 136 -17.02 5.58 6.45
CA ALA A 136 -17.04 7.03 6.24
C ALA A 136 -16.02 7.75 7.15
N MET A 137 -15.93 7.38 8.43
CA MET A 137 -14.93 7.94 9.36
C MET A 137 -13.49 7.65 8.90
N ILE A 138 -13.20 6.43 8.44
CA ILE A 138 -11.86 6.07 7.93
C ILE A 138 -11.51 6.91 6.70
N LEU A 139 -12.45 7.13 5.77
CA LEU A 139 -12.23 7.96 4.60
C LEU A 139 -11.93 9.42 4.99
N ILE A 140 -12.68 9.97 5.96
CA ILE A 140 -12.43 11.32 6.50
C ILE A 140 -11.07 11.40 7.20
N GLU A 141 -10.72 10.41 8.03
CA GLU A 141 -9.40 10.29 8.68
C GLU A 141 -8.26 10.28 7.66
N HIS A 142 -8.50 9.66 6.49
CA HIS A 142 -7.57 9.64 5.36
C HIS A 142 -7.70 10.86 4.42
N HIS A 143 -8.24 11.97 4.93
CA HIS A 143 -8.29 13.30 4.27
C HIS A 143 -9.12 13.32 2.98
N ALA A 144 -10.18 12.50 2.88
CA ALA A 144 -11.19 12.66 1.84
C ALA A 144 -11.69 14.12 1.74
N ASP A 145 -12.01 14.58 0.54
CA ASP A 145 -12.60 15.89 0.34
C ASP A 145 -14.02 15.95 0.95
N VAL A 146 -14.15 16.73 2.01
CA VAL A 146 -15.38 16.88 2.79
C VAL A 146 -16.34 17.94 2.22
N ASN A 147 -15.89 18.75 1.25
CA ASN A 147 -16.65 19.86 0.67
C ASN A 147 -17.24 19.55 -0.72
N LEU A 148 -17.20 18.28 -1.13
CA LEU A 148 -17.79 17.86 -2.40
C LEU A 148 -19.30 18.16 -2.43
N VAL A 149 -19.73 18.73 -3.55
CA VAL A 149 -21.13 19.04 -3.84
C VAL A 149 -21.55 18.27 -5.08
N LEU A 150 -22.55 17.40 -4.94
CA LEU A 150 -23.14 16.66 -6.06
C LEU A 150 -24.65 16.88 -6.03
N ASP A 151 -25.24 17.29 -7.17
CA ASP A 151 -26.67 17.61 -7.29
C ASP A 151 -27.20 18.59 -6.23
N GLY A 152 -26.35 19.53 -5.78
CA GLY A 152 -26.68 20.49 -4.72
C GLY A 152 -26.65 19.93 -3.30
N TRP A 153 -26.27 18.67 -3.12
CA TRP A 153 -26.10 18.02 -1.82
C TRP A 153 -24.63 17.99 -1.41
N THR A 154 -24.34 18.39 -0.18
CA THR A 154 -23.02 18.24 0.44
C THR A 154 -22.97 17.00 1.32
N LEU A 155 -21.76 16.53 1.63
CA LEU A 155 -21.57 15.44 2.59
C LEU A 155 -22.17 15.77 3.97
N LEU A 156 -22.10 17.04 4.38
CA LEU A 156 -22.69 17.50 5.64
C LEU A 156 -24.23 17.45 5.60
N ASN A 157 -24.86 17.65 4.43
CA ASN A 157 -26.30 17.47 4.29
C ASN A 157 -26.73 16.04 4.61
N PHE A 158 -26.08 15.03 4.03
CA PHE A 158 -26.38 13.62 4.31
C PHE A 158 -26.18 13.29 5.79
N ALA A 159 -25.09 13.78 6.39
CA ALA A 159 -24.82 13.58 7.81
C ALA A 159 -25.88 14.24 8.72
N CYS A 160 -26.51 15.35 8.30
CA CYS A 160 -27.58 16.01 9.06
C CYS A 160 -28.97 15.40 8.83
N MET A 161 -29.24 14.76 7.69
CA MET A 161 -30.51 14.05 7.45
C MET A 161 -30.72 12.88 8.40
N VAL A 162 -29.61 12.26 8.83
CA VAL A 162 -29.60 11.21 9.83
C VAL A 162 -28.47 11.53 10.78
N PRO A 163 -28.75 12.21 11.91
CA PRO A 163 -27.75 12.94 12.70
C PRO A 163 -26.79 12.01 13.44
N HIS A 164 -25.90 11.37 12.69
CA HIS A 164 -24.71 10.67 13.17
C HIS A 164 -23.71 11.73 13.58
N TRP A 165 -23.87 12.21 14.82
CA TRP A 165 -23.12 13.33 15.37
C TRP A 165 -21.61 13.15 15.32
N GLU A 166 -21.12 11.92 15.41
CA GLU A 166 -19.69 11.60 15.26
C GLU A 166 -19.19 11.97 13.85
N ILE A 167 -19.96 11.65 12.80
CA ILE A 167 -19.62 12.01 11.42
C ILE A 167 -19.74 13.53 11.23
N ILE A 168 -20.78 14.17 11.76
CA ILE A 168 -20.95 15.64 11.69
C ILE A 168 -19.75 16.34 12.33
N GLU A 169 -19.36 15.92 13.54
CA GLU A 169 -18.22 16.48 14.26
C GLU A 169 -16.91 16.28 13.48
N MET A 170 -16.70 15.09 12.91
CA MET A 170 -15.52 14.82 12.07
C MET A 170 -15.51 15.66 10.79
N LEU A 171 -16.61 15.76 10.04
CA LEU A 171 -16.67 16.58 8.83
C LEU A 171 -16.30 18.04 9.15
N LEU A 172 -16.86 18.61 10.22
CA LEU A 172 -16.53 19.97 10.66
C LEU A 172 -15.06 20.10 11.12
N GLN A 173 -14.53 19.09 11.84
CA GLN A 173 -13.14 19.06 12.26
C GLN A 173 -12.15 19.00 11.09
N TYR A 174 -12.54 18.40 9.97
CA TYR A 174 -11.73 18.28 8.75
C TYR A 174 -12.00 19.41 7.73
N GLY A 175 -12.79 20.42 8.11
CA GLY A 175 -12.96 21.65 7.35
C GLY A 175 -14.14 21.65 6.38
N ALA A 176 -15.19 20.85 6.67
CA ALA A 176 -16.45 20.96 5.94
C ALA A 176 -17.08 22.34 6.17
N ASP A 177 -17.50 22.98 5.09
CA ASP A 177 -18.22 24.24 5.13
C ASP A 177 -19.62 24.00 5.71
N PRO A 178 -19.95 24.59 6.88
CA PRO A 178 -21.27 24.46 7.47
C PRO A 178 -22.37 25.18 6.67
N PHE A 179 -22.00 26.14 5.80
CA PHE A 179 -22.92 27.01 5.06
C PHE A 179 -22.50 27.17 3.59
N PRO A 180 -22.50 26.08 2.80
CA PRO A 180 -22.06 26.12 1.40
C PRO A 180 -22.93 27.09 0.57
N PRO A 181 -22.33 27.93 -0.29
CA PRO A 181 -23.08 28.91 -1.07
C PRO A 181 -23.87 28.23 -2.21
N SER A 182 -25.20 28.48 -2.25
CA SER A 182 -26.10 28.37 -3.43
C SER A 182 -25.95 27.08 -4.24
N PHE A 183 -26.75 26.02 -4.05
CA PHE A 183 -28.11 25.83 -4.62
C PHE A 183 -28.95 24.80 -3.80
N GLY A 184 -28.49 24.41 -2.61
CA GLY A 184 -29.06 23.31 -1.81
C GLY A 184 -29.76 23.73 -0.51
N ILE A 185 -30.44 22.78 0.12
CA ILE A 185 -30.98 22.91 1.48
C ILE A 185 -29.79 23.06 2.44
N PRO A 186 -29.74 24.04 3.36
CA PRO A 186 -28.67 24.13 4.34
C PRO A 186 -28.61 22.86 5.21
N PRO A 187 -27.43 22.34 5.60
CA PRO A 187 -27.34 21.14 6.44
C PRO A 187 -28.19 21.22 7.71
N ILE A 188 -28.23 22.41 8.33
CA ILE A 188 -29.01 22.68 9.56
C ILE A 188 -30.53 22.54 9.37
N ALA A 189 -31.06 22.69 8.16
CA ALA A 189 -32.50 22.65 7.91
C ALA A 189 -33.10 21.23 8.08
N ASN A 190 -32.28 20.19 8.09
CA ASN A 190 -32.70 18.82 8.34
C ASN A 190 -32.71 18.44 9.84
N LEU A 191 -32.32 19.35 10.74
CA LEU A 191 -32.21 19.12 12.17
C LEU A 191 -33.43 19.68 12.92
N ASP A 192 -33.77 19.06 14.05
CA ASP A 192 -34.71 19.62 15.03
C ASP A 192 -34.07 20.77 15.83
N ASP A 193 -34.84 21.49 16.65
CA ASP A 193 -34.33 22.65 17.39
C ASP A 193 -33.12 22.30 18.30
N ALA A 194 -33.15 21.13 18.93
CA ALA A 194 -32.06 20.64 19.75
C ALA A 194 -30.82 20.28 18.91
N GLY A 195 -31.02 19.64 17.76
CA GLY A 195 -29.97 19.33 16.80
C GLY A 195 -29.35 20.59 16.21
N ALA A 196 -30.15 21.58 15.81
CA ALA A 196 -29.66 22.87 15.33
C ALA A 196 -28.78 23.57 16.38
N GLN A 197 -29.18 23.54 17.66
CA GLN A 197 -28.36 24.06 18.75
C GLN A 197 -27.03 23.32 18.90
N ARG A 198 -27.04 21.97 18.85
CA ARG A 198 -25.83 21.15 18.92
C ARG A 198 -24.91 21.35 17.71
N PHE A 199 -25.47 21.46 16.52
CA PHE A 199 -24.73 21.75 15.29
C PHE A 199 -24.05 23.11 15.38
N MET A 200 -24.76 24.16 15.78
CA MET A 200 -24.17 25.49 15.96
C MET A 200 -23.10 25.52 17.05
N HIS A 201 -23.23 24.70 18.10
CA HIS A 201 -22.17 24.52 19.09
C HIS A 201 -20.90 23.92 18.47
N LEU A 202 -21.02 22.87 17.66
CA LEU A 202 -19.89 22.26 16.95
C LEU A 202 -19.26 23.25 15.95
N VAL A 203 -20.07 23.96 15.16
CA VAL A 203 -19.57 24.99 14.24
C VAL A 203 -18.75 26.04 14.97
N ARG A 204 -19.25 26.56 16.11
CA ARG A 204 -18.49 27.53 16.93
C ARG A 204 -17.19 26.93 17.49
N LYS A 205 -17.22 25.66 17.93
CA LYS A 205 -16.05 24.95 18.45
C LYS A 205 -14.92 24.87 17.43
N TYR A 206 -15.24 24.61 16.16
CA TYR A 206 -14.24 24.48 15.09
C TYR A 206 -13.96 25.79 14.32
N ALA A 207 -14.81 26.81 14.44
CA ALA A 207 -14.58 28.14 13.86
C ALA A 207 -13.55 29.00 14.62
N GLN A 208 -13.31 28.72 15.91
CA GLN A 208 -12.49 29.57 16.80
C GLN A 208 -10.98 29.27 16.79
N LYS A 209 -10.51 28.29 16.02
CA LYS A 209 -9.09 27.89 15.96
C LYS A 209 -8.63 27.86 14.50
N PRO A 210 -7.34 28.14 14.18
CA PRO A 210 -6.82 27.73 12.90
C PRO A 210 -7.05 26.21 12.79
N LEU A 211 -7.75 25.80 11.74
CA LEU A 211 -8.26 24.45 11.58
C LEU A 211 -7.08 23.52 11.25
N VAL A 212 -6.37 23.07 12.27
CA VAL A 212 -5.29 22.09 12.10
C VAL A 212 -5.96 20.73 11.92
N LYS A 213 -6.03 20.28 10.66
CA LYS A 213 -6.49 18.92 10.34
C LYS A 213 -5.69 17.92 11.17
N PRO A 214 -6.32 16.89 11.75
CA PRO A 214 -5.58 15.81 12.40
C PRO A 214 -4.52 15.22 11.46
N LEU A 215 -3.42 14.77 12.04
CA LEU A 215 -2.34 14.14 11.29
C LEU A 215 -2.89 12.93 10.53
N LEU A 216 -2.56 12.84 9.23
CA LEU A 216 -2.96 11.74 8.37
C LEU A 216 -2.43 10.42 8.97
N PRO A 217 -3.29 9.45 9.36
CA PRO A 217 -2.85 8.13 9.79
C PRO A 217 -2.08 7.44 8.66
N CYS A 218 -1.01 6.71 9.01
CA CYS A 218 -0.25 6.02 8.00
C CYS A 218 -1.09 4.89 7.35
N PRO A 219 -1.15 4.80 6.00
CA PRO A 219 -1.86 3.74 5.28
C PRO A 219 -1.36 2.32 5.58
N CYS A 220 -0.27 2.17 6.35
CA CYS A 220 0.17 0.86 6.81
C CYS A 220 -0.63 0.31 8.00
N PHE A 221 -1.51 1.11 8.61
CA PHE A 221 -2.34 0.78 9.77
C PHE A 221 -1.53 0.33 11.00
N SER A 222 -0.32 0.87 11.16
CA SER A 222 0.52 0.65 12.35
C SER A 222 0.01 1.37 13.61
N GLY A 223 -0.92 2.31 13.46
CA GLY A 223 -1.39 3.21 14.52
C GLY A 223 -0.58 4.50 14.65
N LEU A 224 0.49 4.66 13.86
CA LEU A 224 1.28 5.89 13.82
C LEU A 224 0.78 6.85 12.73
N PRO A 225 0.93 8.18 12.91
CA PRO A 225 0.69 9.13 11.84
C PRO A 225 1.74 8.97 10.73
N LEU A 226 1.37 9.32 9.50
CA LEU A 226 2.19 9.17 8.30
C LEU A 226 3.57 9.82 8.47
N VAL A 227 3.59 11.05 9.00
CA VAL A 227 4.80 11.85 9.24
C VAL A 227 5.78 11.22 10.23
N GLU A 228 5.32 10.31 11.10
CA GLU A 228 6.16 9.56 12.04
C GLU A 228 6.46 8.13 11.56
N CYS A 229 5.90 7.72 10.42
CA CYS A 229 5.95 6.35 9.91
C CYS A 229 6.65 6.29 8.55
N HIS A 230 5.92 5.98 7.46
CA HIS A 230 6.48 5.83 6.12
C HIS A 230 6.98 7.14 5.48
N ALA A 231 6.50 8.32 5.91
CA ALA A 231 7.07 9.59 5.45
C ALA A 231 8.37 9.98 6.18
N LYS A 232 8.68 9.32 7.31
CA LYS A 232 9.92 9.56 8.06
C LYS A 232 11.09 8.73 7.53
N THR A 233 10.83 7.47 7.26
CA THR A 233 11.83 6.47 6.83
C THR A 233 11.14 5.31 6.12
N ASP A 234 11.80 4.78 5.11
CA ASP A 234 11.41 3.53 4.46
C ASP A 234 11.33 2.39 5.47
N LYS A 235 10.41 1.44 5.21
CA LYS A 235 10.16 0.30 6.09
C LYS A 235 10.42 -1.02 5.38
N PRO A 236 10.90 -2.06 6.07
CA PRO A 236 10.99 -3.39 5.47
C PRO A 236 9.59 -3.89 5.11
N TYR A 237 9.48 -4.61 3.99
CA TYR A 237 8.21 -5.21 3.59
C TYR A 237 7.75 -6.24 4.64
N PRO A 238 6.50 -6.16 5.15
CA PRO A 238 6.09 -7.00 6.26
C PRO A 238 6.09 -8.50 5.93
N GLY A 239 6.80 -9.31 6.73
CA GLY A 239 6.94 -10.76 6.54
C GLY A 239 5.62 -11.53 6.40
N HIS A 240 4.59 -11.10 7.13
CA HIS A 240 3.28 -11.77 7.13
C HIS A 240 2.42 -11.45 5.90
N HIS A 241 2.81 -10.47 5.08
CA HIS A 241 2.14 -10.12 3.83
C HIS A 241 2.38 -11.14 2.73
N VAL A 242 1.49 -11.16 1.74
CA VAL A 242 1.67 -12.00 0.56
C VAL A 242 2.91 -11.53 -0.19
N CYS A 243 3.74 -12.47 -0.63
CA CYS A 243 4.97 -12.17 -1.33
C CYS A 243 4.70 -11.60 -2.72
N ILE A 244 5.33 -10.47 -3.05
CA ILE A 244 5.20 -9.77 -4.34
C ILE A 244 5.68 -10.58 -5.55
N CYS A 245 6.38 -11.69 -5.34
CA CYS A 245 6.88 -12.55 -6.41
C CYS A 245 5.82 -13.48 -7.04
N SER A 246 4.54 -13.20 -6.80
CA SER A 246 3.35 -13.98 -7.20
C SER A 246 3.36 -15.46 -6.83
N SER A 247 4.08 -15.84 -5.78
CA SER A 247 4.09 -17.24 -5.30
C SER A 247 2.93 -17.59 -4.38
N GLU A 248 2.08 -16.61 -4.04
CA GLU A 248 0.96 -16.69 -3.08
C GLU A 248 1.36 -17.01 -1.63
N LYS A 249 2.64 -17.33 -1.39
CA LYS A 249 3.19 -17.55 -0.06
C LYS A 249 3.39 -16.23 0.68
N ARG A 250 3.44 -16.31 2.01
CA ARG A 250 3.90 -15.18 2.84
C ARG A 250 5.34 -14.81 2.50
N PHE A 251 5.67 -13.53 2.56
CA PHE A 251 7.01 -13.02 2.29
C PHE A 251 8.07 -13.70 3.17
N GLU A 252 7.76 -13.87 4.46
CA GLU A 252 8.62 -14.52 5.46
C GLU A 252 8.96 -15.99 5.11
N HIS A 253 8.08 -16.65 4.36
CA HIS A 253 8.23 -18.04 3.93
C HIS A 253 8.60 -18.15 2.44
N CYS A 254 8.97 -17.05 1.78
CA CYS A 254 9.23 -17.06 0.34
C CYS A 254 10.47 -16.28 -0.09
N CYS A 255 10.41 -14.95 -0.12
CA CYS A 255 11.50 -14.12 -0.65
C CYS A 255 12.38 -13.54 0.46
N GLU A 256 11.88 -13.45 1.69
CA GLU A 256 12.69 -13.02 2.84
C GLU A 256 13.86 -13.99 3.13
N PRO A 257 13.68 -15.34 3.21
CA PRO A 257 14.80 -16.26 3.44
C PRO A 257 15.81 -16.29 2.28
N ARG A 258 15.38 -15.83 1.10
CA ARG A 258 16.21 -15.68 -0.10
C ARG A 258 17.01 -14.37 -0.10
N ARG A 259 16.90 -13.58 0.98
CA ARG A 259 17.62 -12.32 1.19
C ARG A 259 17.39 -11.35 0.03
N LEU A 260 16.13 -11.24 -0.37
CA LEU A 260 15.66 -10.21 -1.29
C LEU A 260 15.35 -8.96 -0.46
N GLY A 261 16.02 -7.85 -0.77
CA GLY A 261 15.71 -6.56 -0.17
C GLY A 261 14.40 -6.04 -0.73
N VAL A 262 13.32 -6.17 0.03
CA VAL A 262 12.01 -5.60 -0.32
C VAL A 262 11.64 -4.60 0.77
N TYR A 263 11.40 -3.37 0.37
CA TYR A 263 11.03 -2.29 1.27
C TYR A 263 9.83 -1.51 0.74
N GLU A 264 9.20 -0.79 1.65
CA GLU A 264 8.06 0.09 1.46
C GLU A 264 8.54 1.52 1.60
N GLU A 265 8.37 2.30 0.54
CA GLU A 265 8.69 3.73 0.45
C GLU A 265 7.39 4.52 0.32
N TRP A 266 7.32 5.70 0.94
CA TRP A 266 6.21 6.62 0.73
C TRP A 266 6.45 7.49 -0.50
N ASP A 267 5.53 7.47 -1.46
CA ASP A 267 5.56 8.38 -2.59
C ASP A 267 4.59 9.53 -2.38
N ASP A 268 5.12 10.72 -2.09
CA ASP A 268 4.32 11.95 -1.94
C ASP A 268 3.58 12.34 -3.22
N ALA A 269 4.12 12.05 -4.40
CA ALA A 269 3.49 12.44 -5.66
C ALA A 269 2.20 11.65 -5.94
N SER A 270 2.18 10.36 -5.60
CA SER A 270 1.00 9.51 -5.77
C SER A 270 0.24 9.23 -4.47
N GLN A 271 0.67 9.80 -3.34
CA GLN A 271 0.08 9.64 -2.01
C GLN A 271 -0.14 8.16 -1.64
N ARG A 272 0.86 7.31 -1.91
CA ARG A 272 0.76 5.87 -1.61
C ARG A 272 2.09 5.25 -1.22
N ILE A 273 2.00 4.08 -0.58
CA ILE A 273 3.16 3.24 -0.29
C ILE A 273 3.54 2.48 -1.58
N LYS A 274 4.74 2.74 -2.11
CA LYS A 274 5.33 1.94 -3.18
C LYS A 274 6.16 0.82 -2.59
N ILE A 275 6.08 -0.36 -3.22
CA ILE A 275 6.90 -1.51 -2.84
C ILE A 275 8.06 -1.59 -3.81
N HIS A 276 9.27 -1.45 -3.28
CA HIS A 276 10.50 -1.55 -4.04
C HIS A 276 11.12 -2.91 -3.81
N MET A 277 11.36 -3.63 -4.91
CA MET A 277 12.17 -4.83 -4.90
C MET A 277 13.56 -4.41 -5.37
N ALA A 278 14.49 -4.33 -4.42
CA ALA A 278 15.85 -3.95 -4.73
C ALA A 278 16.48 -5.04 -5.61
N SER A 279 16.87 -4.67 -6.83
CA SER A 279 17.60 -5.53 -7.78
C SER A 279 18.96 -5.95 -7.21
N SER A 280 19.54 -5.08 -6.39
CA SER A 280 20.58 -5.35 -5.40
C SER A 280 20.04 -4.86 -4.05
N PRO A 281 20.16 -5.60 -2.93
CA PRO A 281 19.69 -5.09 -1.64
C PRO A 281 20.35 -3.72 -1.35
N SER A 282 19.66 -2.79 -0.72
CA SER A 282 20.30 -1.55 -0.26
C SER A 282 21.45 -1.90 0.70
N CYS A 283 22.56 -1.16 0.67
CA CYS A 283 23.61 -1.32 1.69
C CYS A 283 22.96 -1.04 3.05
N ASP A 284 23.03 -1.99 3.98
CA ASP A 284 22.55 -1.77 5.34
C ASP A 284 23.35 -0.56 5.90
N PRO A 285 22.72 0.43 6.54
CA PRO A 285 23.46 1.56 7.13
C PRO A 285 24.60 1.12 8.05
N ALA A 286 24.48 -0.03 8.72
CA ALA A 286 25.56 -0.63 9.50
C ALA A 286 26.73 -1.16 8.64
N GLU A 287 26.50 -1.48 7.36
CA GLU A 287 27.53 -1.90 6.40
C GLU A 287 28.39 -0.73 5.89
N GLU A 288 27.92 0.52 6.01
CA GLU A 288 28.67 1.75 5.69
C GLU A 288 29.49 2.27 6.89
N ASP A 289 29.37 1.63 8.07
CA ASP A 289 30.21 1.91 9.23
C ASP A 289 31.66 1.47 8.95
N ARG A 290 32.64 2.29 9.36
CA ARG A 290 34.07 2.03 9.16
C ARG A 290 34.51 0.73 9.80
N ASP A 291 33.86 0.34 10.89
CA ASP A 291 34.18 -0.85 11.66
C ASP A 291 33.52 -2.11 11.10
N HIS A 292 32.66 -1.99 10.08
CA HIS A 292 31.99 -3.12 9.46
C HIS A 292 32.92 -3.85 8.47
N PRO A 293 32.99 -5.21 8.48
CA PRO A 293 33.85 -5.96 7.57
C PRO A 293 33.59 -5.66 6.08
N LEU A 294 32.32 -5.44 5.71
CA LEU A 294 31.96 -5.06 4.34
C LEU A 294 32.50 -3.69 3.92
N TYR A 295 32.61 -2.72 4.83
CA TYR A 295 33.18 -1.40 4.51
C TYR A 295 34.65 -1.53 4.12
N SER A 296 35.41 -2.32 4.88
CA SER A 296 36.82 -2.60 4.59
C SER A 296 37.00 -3.37 3.28
N ALA A 297 36.17 -4.39 3.04
CA ALA A 297 36.21 -5.16 1.79
C ALA A 297 35.82 -4.31 0.56
N LYS A 298 34.79 -3.48 0.67
CA LYS A 298 34.35 -2.53 -0.38
C LYS A 298 35.50 -1.58 -0.72
N LYS A 299 36.13 -0.97 0.28
CA LYS A 299 37.27 -0.05 0.09
C LYS A 299 38.47 -0.71 -0.59
N GLU A 300 38.84 -1.92 -0.18
CA GLU A 300 39.97 -2.65 -0.78
C GLU A 300 39.67 -3.08 -2.23
N ILE A 301 38.43 -3.47 -2.53
CA ILE A 301 37.98 -3.76 -3.89
C ILE A 301 37.99 -2.49 -4.75
N THR A 302 37.42 -1.38 -4.28
CA THR A 302 37.45 -0.09 -5.01
C THR A 302 38.87 0.44 -5.22
N LYS A 303 39.81 0.14 -4.31
CA LYS A 303 41.23 0.52 -4.45
C LYS A 303 41.96 -0.32 -5.50
N LYS A 304 41.65 -1.62 -5.58
CA LYS A 304 42.29 -2.55 -6.53
C LYS A 304 41.67 -2.49 -7.93
N PHE A 305 40.41 -2.16 -8.03
CA PHE A 305 39.67 -2.06 -9.29
C PHE A 305 39.28 -0.60 -9.53
N ARG A 306 39.92 0.05 -10.51
CA ARG A 306 39.47 1.37 -11.01
C ARG A 306 38.18 1.20 -11.82
N PHE A 307 37.07 0.95 -11.13
CA PHE A 307 35.75 0.95 -11.73
C PHE A 307 35.42 2.38 -12.14
N LYS A 308 35.19 2.63 -13.44
CA LYS A 308 34.63 3.92 -13.88
C LYS A 308 33.16 4.08 -13.50
N ASP A 309 32.43 2.97 -13.30
CA ASP A 309 30.98 2.96 -13.01
C ASP A 309 30.64 1.92 -11.92
N ALA A 310 31.19 2.13 -10.72
CA ALA A 310 31.27 1.15 -9.62
C ALA A 310 29.96 0.90 -8.83
N GLN A 311 28.78 0.95 -9.45
CA GLN A 311 27.52 0.72 -8.74
C GLN A 311 26.84 -0.62 -9.05
N CYS A 312 27.16 -1.27 -10.17
CA CYS A 312 26.46 -2.49 -10.57
C CYS A 312 27.25 -3.76 -10.22
N GLY A 313 26.76 -4.57 -9.27
CA GLY A 313 27.12 -5.99 -9.12
C GLY A 313 28.17 -6.37 -8.07
N THR A 314 28.99 -5.43 -7.55
CA THR A 314 29.99 -5.75 -6.50
C THR A 314 29.35 -6.15 -5.18
N VAL A 315 28.29 -5.44 -4.79
CA VAL A 315 27.53 -5.71 -3.57
C VAL A 315 26.81 -7.05 -3.65
N ASP A 316 26.24 -7.38 -4.82
CA ASP A 316 25.62 -8.69 -5.07
C ASP A 316 26.64 -9.83 -4.97
N MET A 317 27.84 -9.65 -5.50
CA MET A 317 28.92 -10.63 -5.43
C MET A 317 29.41 -10.85 -3.99
N LEU A 318 29.60 -9.79 -3.21
CA LEU A 318 30.01 -9.88 -1.80
C LEU A 318 28.96 -10.55 -0.91
N ARG A 319 27.67 -10.29 -1.19
CA ARG A 319 26.56 -10.90 -0.45
C ARG A 319 26.36 -12.37 -0.79
N TYR A 320 26.50 -12.74 -2.06
CA TYR A 320 26.50 -14.13 -2.51
C TYR A 320 27.61 -14.95 -1.83
N LEU A 321 28.80 -14.35 -1.69
CA LEU A 321 29.95 -14.97 -1.01
C LEU A 321 29.85 -14.95 0.52
N ASN A 322 28.71 -14.52 1.10
CA ASN A 322 28.50 -14.39 2.54
C ASN A 322 29.61 -13.58 3.25
N CYS A 323 30.19 -12.56 2.58
CA CYS A 323 31.25 -11.71 3.16
C CYS A 323 30.78 -10.80 4.31
N TRP A 324 29.51 -10.89 4.68
CA TRP A 324 28.81 -10.12 5.73
C TRP A 324 28.44 -10.97 6.95
N SER A 325 28.65 -12.30 6.89
CA SER A 325 28.47 -13.18 8.03
C SER A 325 29.53 -12.89 9.10
N LYS A 326 29.09 -12.61 10.34
CA LYS A 326 29.97 -12.57 11.52
C LYS A 326 30.53 -13.95 11.88
N GLU A 327 29.85 -15.02 11.44
CA GLU A 327 30.31 -16.40 11.60
C GLU A 327 31.15 -16.78 10.38
N SER A 328 32.47 -16.77 10.56
CA SER A 328 33.41 -17.34 9.59
C SER A 328 33.36 -18.87 9.73
N PRO A 329 33.16 -19.65 8.65
CA PRO A 329 33.71 -20.99 8.64
C PRO A 329 35.23 -20.80 8.66
N VAL A 330 35.84 -21.27 9.74
CA VAL A 330 37.23 -21.72 9.92
C VAL A 330 38.25 -21.13 8.92
N ASP A 331 39.19 -20.36 9.47
CA ASP A 331 40.29 -19.63 8.84
C ASP A 331 40.01 -18.20 8.35
N GLY A 332 40.40 -17.28 9.23
CA GLY A 332 40.34 -15.85 9.06
C GLY A 332 41.32 -15.34 8.01
N SER A 333 40.84 -15.19 6.78
CA SER A 333 41.11 -13.98 6.01
C SER A 333 39.98 -13.77 5.01
N GLN A 334 39.35 -12.59 5.02
CA GLN A 334 38.53 -12.17 3.88
C GLN A 334 39.39 -12.03 2.60
N GLU A 335 40.72 -12.11 2.72
CA GLU A 335 41.68 -12.08 1.61
C GLU A 335 41.45 -13.18 0.59
N TRP A 336 41.14 -14.43 0.97
CA TRP A 336 40.91 -15.47 -0.04
C TRP A 336 39.64 -15.20 -0.85
N ARG A 337 38.60 -14.60 -0.23
CA ARG A 337 37.36 -14.21 -0.93
C ARG A 337 37.62 -13.04 -1.87
N ILE A 338 38.39 -12.03 -1.45
CA ILE A 338 38.83 -10.91 -2.29
C ILE A 338 39.76 -11.39 -3.41
N GLN A 339 40.64 -12.35 -3.14
CA GLN A 339 41.50 -13.00 -4.14
C GLN A 339 40.66 -13.80 -5.13
N MET A 340 39.62 -14.52 -4.69
CA MET A 340 38.68 -15.23 -5.57
C MET A 340 37.90 -14.27 -6.47
N ILE A 341 37.37 -13.17 -5.93
CA ILE A 341 36.75 -12.09 -6.72
C ILE A 341 37.74 -11.53 -7.73
N THR A 342 38.99 -11.32 -7.31
CA THR A 342 40.06 -10.83 -8.18
C THR A 342 40.45 -11.83 -9.25
N VAL A 343 40.41 -13.13 -8.95
CA VAL A 343 40.66 -14.21 -9.91
C VAL A 343 39.50 -14.34 -10.88
N LEU A 344 38.24 -14.27 -10.42
CA LEU A 344 37.05 -14.28 -11.28
C LEU A 344 36.99 -13.05 -12.20
N TYR A 345 37.45 -11.89 -11.73
CA TYR A 345 37.57 -10.67 -12.53
C TYR A 345 38.81 -10.68 -13.44
N LYS A 346 39.93 -11.28 -13.02
CA LYS A 346 41.05 -11.54 -13.95
C LYS A 346 40.65 -12.56 -15.01
N PHE A 347 39.83 -13.54 -14.63
CA PHE A 347 39.14 -14.39 -15.58
C PHE A 347 38.27 -13.53 -16.47
N SER A 348 37.50 -12.54 -15.99
CA SER A 348 36.76 -11.54 -16.81
C SER A 348 37.64 -10.70 -17.76
N PHE A 349 38.95 -10.63 -17.51
CA PHE A 349 39.94 -10.00 -18.39
C PHE A 349 40.55 -10.94 -19.45
N LEU A 350 40.40 -12.28 -19.32
CA LEU A 350 40.71 -13.24 -20.39
C LEU A 350 39.70 -13.18 -21.57
N TRP A 351 38.70 -12.28 -21.52
CA TRP A 351 37.56 -12.18 -22.44
C TRP A 351 37.85 -11.19 -23.57
N ILE A 352 39.05 -11.30 -24.15
CA ILE A 352 39.40 -10.55 -25.37
C ILE A 352 38.48 -10.99 -26.53
N ASP A 353 37.91 -12.20 -26.46
CA ASP A 353 36.96 -12.75 -27.45
C ASP A 353 35.53 -12.91 -26.88
N THR A 354 34.97 -11.85 -26.31
CA THR A 354 33.53 -11.83 -25.98
C THR A 354 32.70 -11.31 -27.13
N ASP A 355 31.54 -11.94 -27.32
CA ASP A 355 30.53 -11.48 -28.26
C ASP A 355 30.18 -9.99 -28.01
N PRO A 356 30.18 -9.13 -29.06
CA PRO A 356 29.89 -7.70 -28.91
C PRO A 356 28.52 -7.40 -28.31
N ALA A 357 27.48 -8.19 -28.61
CA ALA A 357 26.14 -7.99 -28.07
C ALA A 357 26.10 -8.33 -26.56
N PHE A 358 26.80 -9.40 -26.14
CA PHE A 358 26.97 -9.70 -24.72
C PHE A 358 27.65 -8.54 -23.96
N LYS A 359 28.70 -7.95 -24.55
CA LYS A 359 29.42 -6.81 -23.96
C LYS A 359 28.55 -5.54 -23.89
N TYR A 360 27.74 -5.31 -24.93
CA TYR A 360 26.78 -4.20 -24.99
C TYR A 360 25.71 -4.32 -23.90
N ALA A 361 25.08 -5.49 -23.79
CA ALA A 361 24.08 -5.78 -22.77
C ALA A 361 24.66 -5.68 -21.34
N MET A 362 25.86 -6.22 -21.08
CA MET A 362 26.54 -6.13 -19.78
C MET A 362 26.80 -4.69 -19.32
N GLY A 363 27.08 -3.77 -20.25
CA GLY A 363 27.35 -2.36 -19.93
C GLY A 363 26.08 -1.56 -19.57
N ARG A 364 24.90 -2.08 -19.92
CA ARG A 364 23.60 -1.43 -19.68
C ARG A 364 22.73 -2.16 -18.66
N ALA A 365 22.96 -3.45 -18.47
CA ALA A 365 22.23 -4.22 -17.49
C ALA A 365 22.58 -3.75 -16.07
N GLU A 366 21.55 -3.38 -15.30
CA GLU A 366 21.67 -3.10 -13.87
C GLU A 366 21.87 -4.39 -13.02
N PHE A 367 22.28 -5.50 -13.64
CA PHE A 367 22.53 -6.78 -12.97
C PHE A 367 23.46 -7.70 -13.77
N ILE A 368 24.07 -8.67 -13.09
CA ILE A 368 24.85 -9.75 -13.73
C ILE A 368 23.91 -10.90 -14.13
N PRO A 369 23.90 -11.34 -15.40
CA PRO A 369 23.08 -12.46 -15.87
C PRO A 369 23.70 -13.78 -15.41
N TRP A 370 23.44 -14.16 -14.16
CA TRP A 370 23.93 -15.43 -13.61
C TRP A 370 22.77 -16.38 -13.28
N PRO A 371 22.93 -17.71 -13.40
CA PRO A 371 21.91 -18.66 -13.00
C PRO A 371 21.67 -18.57 -11.50
N THR A 372 20.61 -17.88 -11.09
CA THR A 372 20.24 -17.76 -9.67
C THR A 372 19.63 -19.04 -9.09
N GLY A 373 19.55 -20.13 -9.88
CA GLY A 373 19.01 -21.42 -9.46
C GLY A 373 17.65 -21.31 -8.76
N LYS A 374 17.47 -22.03 -7.64
CA LYS A 374 16.27 -21.95 -6.77
C LYS A 374 16.31 -20.79 -5.77
N GLN A 375 17.34 -19.93 -5.81
CA GLN A 375 17.54 -18.85 -4.83
C GLN A 375 16.62 -17.65 -5.08
N ARG A 376 16.03 -17.52 -6.26
CA ARG A 376 15.09 -16.43 -6.60
C ARG A 376 13.77 -17.00 -7.14
N SER A 377 12.73 -16.17 -7.23
CA SER A 377 11.43 -16.61 -7.77
C SER A 377 11.49 -16.82 -9.29
N LYS A 378 10.64 -17.70 -9.83
CA LYS A 378 10.56 -17.93 -11.29
C LYS A 378 10.27 -16.64 -12.05
N ILE A 379 9.36 -15.80 -11.54
CA ILE A 379 8.98 -14.53 -12.16
C ILE A 379 10.15 -13.54 -12.15
N PHE A 380 10.92 -13.45 -11.07
CA PHE A 380 12.12 -12.62 -11.02
C PHE A 380 13.17 -13.09 -12.04
N CYS A 381 13.42 -14.41 -12.10
CA CYS A 381 14.33 -14.98 -13.09
C CYS A 381 13.86 -14.68 -14.51
N GLN A 382 12.56 -14.82 -14.76
CA GLN A 382 11.95 -14.54 -16.06
C GLN A 382 12.07 -13.06 -16.42
N ALA A 383 11.76 -12.13 -15.51
CA ALA A 383 11.90 -10.69 -15.73
C ALA A 383 13.35 -10.30 -16.09
N ARG A 384 14.34 -10.83 -15.36
CA ARG A 384 15.76 -10.62 -15.67
C ARG A 384 16.14 -11.26 -17.00
N GLN A 385 15.67 -12.46 -17.29
CA GLN A 385 15.91 -13.11 -18.58
C GLN A 385 15.33 -12.27 -19.74
N THR A 386 14.10 -11.78 -19.60
CA THR A 386 13.45 -10.94 -20.62
C THR A 386 14.18 -9.60 -20.79
N THR A 387 14.58 -8.96 -19.68
CA THR A 387 15.34 -7.70 -19.73
C THR A 387 16.70 -7.91 -20.37
N TRP A 388 17.39 -9.00 -20.02
CA TRP A 388 18.67 -9.37 -20.59
C TRP A 388 18.57 -9.64 -22.09
N ASN A 389 17.58 -10.44 -22.49
CA ASN A 389 17.34 -10.74 -23.90
C ASN A 389 17.03 -9.46 -24.69
N ALA A 390 16.17 -8.58 -24.17
CA ALA A 390 15.89 -7.29 -24.80
C ALA A 390 17.17 -6.44 -25.00
N LEU A 391 18.07 -6.40 -24.02
CA LEU A 391 19.34 -5.68 -24.12
C LEU A 391 20.36 -6.32 -25.08
N VAL A 392 20.26 -7.63 -25.33
CA VAL A 392 21.10 -8.35 -26.30
C VAL A 392 20.52 -8.22 -27.71
N ASP A 393 19.19 -8.12 -27.83
CA ASP A 393 18.47 -7.97 -29.09
C ASP A 393 18.47 -6.51 -29.61
N ASP A 394 18.66 -5.52 -28.72
CA ASP A 394 18.91 -4.08 -29.02
C ASP A 394 20.31 -3.84 -29.63
#